data_AF-A0A838AB40-F1
#
_entry.id   AF-A0A838AB40-F1
#
_cell.length_a   1.000
_cell.length_b   1.000
_cell.length_c   1.000
_cell.angle_alpha   90.00
_cell.angle_beta   90.00
_cell.angle_gamma   90.00
#
_symmetry.space_group_name_H-M   'P 1'
#
loop_
_entity.id
_entity.type
_entity.pdbx_description
1 polymer ?
#
loop_
_entity_poly.entity_id
_entity_poly.type
_entity_poly.pdbx_seq_one_letter_code
_entity_poly.pdbx_strand_id
1 'polypeptide(L)'
;MRTVLILLAALTTLTACDATEQRWHNRDPLPACGDIELGHGERLRDAPGPEVACLERSLTDGTGAELTVSRPTVEGALIRFHYRATGDGTLEVYRDSTADTFGDRGWSLERCRSVTAVPEPGRCR
;
A
#
# COMPACT_ATOMS: atom_id res chain seq x y z
N MET A 1 -61.79 3.05 5.18
CA MET A 1 -60.70 2.13 5.59
C MET A 1 -59.44 2.58 4.88
N ARG A 2 -58.41 3.02 5.63
CA ARG A 2 -57.16 3.60 5.08
C ARG A 2 -56.17 2.46 4.81
N THR A 3 -55.81 2.28 3.56
CA THR A 3 -54.72 1.38 3.14
C THR A 3 -53.39 1.99 3.56
N VAL A 4 -52.67 1.31 4.45
CA VAL A 4 -51.32 1.71 4.89
C VAL A 4 -50.32 1.18 3.87
N LEU A 5 -49.64 2.07 3.14
CA LEU A 5 -48.45 1.72 2.37
C LEU A 5 -47.29 1.50 3.36
N ILE A 6 -46.81 0.26 3.47
CA ILE A 6 -45.56 -0.04 4.17
C ILE A 6 -44.42 0.19 3.17
N LEU A 7 -43.77 1.35 3.28
CA LEU A 7 -42.47 1.61 2.64
C LEU A 7 -41.41 0.81 3.40
N LEU A 8 -41.02 -0.33 2.84
CA LEU A 8 -39.80 -1.06 3.24
C LEU A 8 -38.59 -0.22 2.80
N ALA A 9 -38.09 0.63 3.69
CA ALA A 9 -36.77 1.22 3.55
C ALA A 9 -35.72 0.12 3.74
N ALA A 10 -35.21 -0.42 2.64
CA ALA A 10 -34.03 -1.27 2.67
C ALA A 10 -32.82 -0.41 3.05
N LEU A 11 -32.48 -0.37 4.34
CA LEU A 11 -31.18 0.10 4.80
C LEU A 11 -30.13 -0.91 4.32
N THR A 12 -29.56 -0.68 3.15
CA THR A 12 -28.31 -1.34 2.74
C THR A 12 -27.20 -0.80 3.63
N THR A 13 -26.89 -1.51 4.70
CA THR A 13 -25.65 -1.33 5.45
C THR A 13 -24.49 -1.74 4.54
N LEU A 14 -23.89 -0.79 3.83
CA LEU A 14 -22.57 -1.01 3.25
C LEU A 14 -21.62 -1.23 4.44
N THR A 15 -21.26 -2.48 4.70
CA THR A 15 -19.99 -2.79 5.36
C THR A 15 -18.93 -2.08 4.54
N ALA A 16 -18.38 -0.99 5.09
CA ALA A 16 -17.32 -0.20 4.46
C ALA A 16 -16.07 -1.08 4.39
N CYS A 17 -15.99 -1.87 3.34
CA CYS A 17 -14.78 -2.58 2.96
C CYS A 17 -13.79 -1.48 2.54
N ASP A 18 -12.57 -1.49 3.09
CA ASP A 18 -11.59 -0.42 2.85
C ASP A 18 -11.29 -0.35 1.35
N ALA A 19 -11.61 0.78 0.72
CA ALA A 19 -11.48 0.91 -0.73
C ALA A 19 -10.02 0.81 -1.19
N THR A 20 -9.07 1.17 -0.32
CA THR A 20 -7.63 1.07 -0.59
C THR A 20 -7.18 -0.39 -0.53
N GLU A 21 -7.62 -1.12 0.49
CA GLU A 21 -7.39 -2.56 0.63
C GLU A 21 -7.92 -3.31 -0.59
N GLN A 22 -9.19 -3.07 -0.96
CA GLN A 22 -9.80 -3.69 -2.13
C GLN A 22 -9.05 -3.35 -3.41
N ARG A 23 -8.63 -2.09 -3.59
CA ARG A 23 -7.83 -1.70 -4.75
C ARG A 23 -6.52 -2.47 -4.82
N TRP A 24 -5.84 -2.66 -3.68
CA TRP A 24 -4.63 -3.48 -3.63
C TRP A 24 -4.96 -4.93 -4.01
N HIS A 25 -5.89 -5.59 -3.34
CA HIS A 25 -6.17 -7.02 -3.59
C HIS A 25 -6.78 -7.33 -4.96
N ASN A 26 -7.50 -6.38 -5.57
CA ASN A 26 -8.13 -6.57 -6.88
C ASN A 26 -7.29 -6.05 -8.05
N ARG A 27 -6.08 -5.53 -7.81
CA ARG A 27 -5.19 -5.06 -8.87
C ARG A 27 -4.68 -6.22 -9.73
N ASP A 28 -4.33 -5.92 -10.97
CA ASP A 28 -3.48 -6.82 -11.76
C ASP A 28 -2.05 -6.78 -11.20
N PRO A 29 -1.48 -7.91 -10.74
CA PRO A 29 -0.13 -7.94 -10.17
C PRO A 29 0.91 -7.61 -11.25
N LEU A 30 1.97 -6.92 -10.83
CA LEU A 30 3.15 -6.63 -11.67
C LEU A 30 4.29 -7.60 -11.32
N PRO A 31 5.36 -7.67 -12.13
CA PRO A 31 6.57 -8.40 -11.77
C PRO A 31 7.07 -8.04 -10.36
N ALA A 32 7.35 -9.07 -9.56
CA ALA A 32 7.83 -8.89 -8.20
C ALA A 32 9.35 -8.66 -8.18
N CYS A 33 9.78 -7.62 -7.49
CA CYS A 33 11.17 -7.34 -7.16
C CYS A 33 11.63 -8.05 -5.88
N GLY A 34 10.69 -8.51 -5.04
CA GLY A 34 10.96 -9.25 -3.80
C GLY A 34 10.36 -8.60 -2.56
N ASP A 35 10.87 -9.01 -1.41
CA ASP A 35 10.43 -8.60 -0.09
C ASP A 35 11.62 -8.15 0.75
N ILE A 36 11.47 -7.08 1.53
CA ILE A 36 12.47 -6.58 2.48
C ILE A 36 11.84 -6.54 3.87
N GLU A 37 12.55 -7.08 4.85
CA GLU A 37 12.19 -6.95 6.27
C GLU A 37 13.18 -6.01 6.95
N LEU A 38 12.69 -4.86 7.42
CA LEU A 38 13.48 -3.90 8.17
C LEU A 38 13.33 -4.16 9.67
N GLY A 39 14.44 -4.06 10.39
CA GLY A 39 14.45 -3.98 11.85
C GLY A 39 13.97 -2.62 12.38
N HIS A 40 13.86 -2.51 13.70
CA HIS A 40 13.52 -1.24 14.35
C HIS A 40 14.58 -0.17 14.07
N GLY A 41 14.14 0.99 13.59
CA GLY A 41 15.02 2.13 13.30
C GLY A 41 15.85 1.97 12.02
N GLU A 42 15.79 0.81 11.36
CA GLU A 42 16.40 0.62 10.05
C GLU A 42 15.64 1.41 8.98
N ARG A 43 16.38 1.82 7.96
CA ARG A 43 15.90 2.68 6.89
C ARG A 43 16.10 1.95 5.57
N LEU A 44 15.17 2.11 4.66
CA LEU A 44 15.22 1.41 3.38
C LEU A 44 16.47 1.81 2.58
N ARG A 45 16.90 3.07 2.67
CA ARG A 45 18.12 3.55 2.01
C ARG A 45 19.42 2.91 2.51
N ASP A 46 19.39 2.32 3.70
CA ASP A 46 20.54 1.61 4.28
C ASP A 46 20.51 0.11 3.96
N ALA A 47 19.40 -0.37 3.39
CA ALA A 47 19.24 -1.71 2.85
C ALA A 47 19.13 -1.70 1.31
N PRO A 48 20.08 -1.10 0.55
CA PRO A 48 20.05 -1.14 -0.90
C PRO A 48 20.38 -2.57 -1.37
N GLY A 49 19.34 -3.38 -1.49
CA GLY A 49 19.40 -4.75 -1.99
C GLY A 49 19.03 -4.84 -3.48
N PRO A 50 19.20 -6.03 -4.10
CA PRO A 50 18.74 -6.28 -5.46
C PRO A 50 17.24 -5.99 -5.67
N GLU A 51 16.43 -6.06 -4.62
CA GLU A 51 15.00 -5.77 -4.62
C GLU A 51 14.73 -4.27 -4.85
N VAL A 52 15.46 -3.38 -4.15
CA VAL A 52 15.35 -1.92 -4.36
C VAL A 52 15.82 -1.56 -5.77
N ALA A 53 16.98 -2.08 -6.18
CA ALA A 53 17.53 -1.81 -7.51
C ALA A 53 16.59 -2.27 -8.65
N CYS A 54 15.88 -3.37 -8.45
CA CYS A 54 14.85 -3.83 -9.39
C CYS A 54 13.70 -2.81 -9.54
N LEU A 55 13.20 -2.27 -8.44
CA LEU A 55 12.10 -1.31 -8.47
C LEU A 55 12.55 0.04 -9.06
N GLU A 56 13.75 0.52 -8.70
CA GLU A 56 14.33 1.76 -9.25
C GLU A 56 14.60 1.68 -10.74
N ARG A 57 15.07 0.52 -11.23
CA ARG A 57 15.20 0.28 -12.67
C ARG A 57 13.84 0.35 -13.35
N SER A 58 12.80 -0.23 -12.74
CA SER A 58 11.45 -0.22 -13.32
C SER A 58 10.87 1.20 -13.41
N LEU A 59 11.08 2.03 -12.38
CA LEU A 59 10.73 3.47 -12.40
C LEU A 59 11.47 4.22 -13.51
N THR A 60 12.77 3.94 -13.70
CA THR A 60 13.59 4.58 -14.72
C THR A 60 13.17 4.17 -16.14
N ASP A 61 12.89 2.89 -16.34
CA ASP A 61 12.57 2.30 -17.64
C ASP A 61 11.09 2.50 -18.04
N GLY A 62 10.26 3.04 -17.14
CA GLY A 62 8.81 3.16 -17.35
C GLY A 62 8.11 1.80 -17.44
N THR A 63 8.62 0.81 -16.69
CA THR A 63 8.05 -0.54 -16.63
C THR A 63 7.38 -0.79 -15.29
N GLY A 64 6.51 -1.80 -15.24
CA GLY A 64 5.79 -2.15 -14.03
C GLY A 64 6.59 -3.07 -13.11
N ALA A 65 6.60 -2.78 -11.81
CA ALA A 65 7.15 -3.70 -10.80
C ALA A 65 6.56 -3.46 -9.40
N GLU A 66 6.66 -4.47 -8.53
CA GLU A 66 6.21 -4.44 -7.14
C GLU A 66 7.30 -4.85 -6.15
N LEU A 67 7.38 -4.16 -5.02
CA LEU A 67 8.26 -4.46 -3.89
C LEU A 67 7.44 -4.39 -2.59
N THR A 68 7.57 -5.38 -1.73
CA THR A 68 7.01 -5.31 -0.37
C THR A 68 8.13 -5.01 0.62
N VAL A 69 7.91 -4.05 1.51
CA VAL A 69 8.78 -3.75 2.64
C VAL A 69 7.97 -3.88 3.91
N SER A 70 8.50 -4.56 4.92
CA SER A 70 7.86 -4.65 6.23
C SER A 70 8.75 -4.03 7.31
N ARG A 71 8.12 -3.42 8.32
CA ARG A 71 8.84 -2.83 9.46
C ARG A 71 8.00 -2.94 10.74
N PRO A 72 8.59 -3.37 11.87
CA PRO A 72 7.88 -3.37 13.14
C PRO A 72 7.70 -1.94 13.67
N THR A 73 6.55 -1.66 14.27
CA THR A 73 6.36 -0.54 15.21
C THR A 73 7.15 -0.80 16.48
N VAL A 74 7.33 0.20 17.34
CA VAL A 74 8.04 0.05 18.63
C VAL A 74 7.40 -1.03 19.51
N GLU A 75 6.08 -1.19 19.43
CA GLU A 75 5.26 -2.18 20.12
C GLU A 75 5.34 -3.59 19.50
N GLY A 76 6.05 -3.74 18.37
CA GLY A 76 6.28 -5.01 17.69
C GLY A 76 5.22 -5.37 16.64
N ALA A 77 4.27 -4.49 16.35
CA ALA A 77 3.28 -4.73 15.30
C ALA A 77 3.90 -4.52 13.92
N LEU A 78 3.61 -5.39 12.95
CA LEU A 78 4.19 -5.28 11.62
C LEU A 78 3.37 -4.35 10.73
N ILE A 79 4.01 -3.30 10.20
CA ILE A 79 3.43 -2.48 9.12
C ILE A 79 4.04 -2.97 7.80
N ARG A 80 3.19 -3.20 6.79
CA ARG A 80 3.63 -3.55 5.43
C ARG A 80 3.46 -2.35 4.50
N PHE A 81 4.41 -2.21 3.61
CA PHE A 81 4.47 -1.20 2.57
C PHE A 81 4.61 -1.90 1.24
N HIS A 82 3.62 -1.77 0.38
CA HIS A 82 3.68 -2.29 -0.96
C HIS A 82 3.91 -1.16 -1.95
N TYR A 83 5.11 -1.13 -2.49
CA TYR A 83 5.53 -0.23 -3.53
C TYR A 83 5.16 -0.81 -4.89
N ARG A 84 4.54 -0.01 -5.74
CA ARG A 84 4.13 -0.38 -7.09
C ARG A 84 4.56 0.72 -8.06
N ALA A 85 5.61 0.45 -8.82
CA ALA A 85 6.00 1.29 -9.95
C ALA A 85 5.01 1.02 -11.09
N THR A 86 4.27 2.03 -11.50
CA THR A 86 3.38 1.95 -12.66
C THR A 86 4.13 2.41 -13.90
N GLY A 87 3.82 1.81 -15.05
CA GLY A 87 4.55 2.09 -16.31
C GLY A 87 4.41 3.52 -16.85
N ASP A 88 3.64 4.38 -16.17
CA ASP A 88 3.53 5.82 -16.44
C ASP A 88 4.50 6.67 -15.59
N GLY A 89 5.42 6.04 -14.84
CA GLY A 89 6.39 6.73 -13.98
C GLY A 89 5.82 7.22 -12.64
N THR A 90 4.64 6.72 -12.24
CA THR A 90 4.10 6.91 -10.89
C THR A 90 4.55 5.77 -9.98
N LEU A 91 4.89 6.10 -8.73
CA LEU A 91 5.07 5.13 -7.66
C LEU A 91 3.86 5.18 -6.74
N GLU A 92 3.08 4.11 -6.69
CA GLU A 92 2.03 3.92 -5.68
C GLU A 92 2.64 3.22 -4.45
N VAL A 93 2.35 3.71 -3.25
CA VAL A 93 2.77 3.10 -1.98
C VAL A 93 1.54 2.81 -1.14
N TYR A 94 1.18 1.53 -1.06
CA TYR A 94 0.10 1.04 -0.21
C TYR A 94 0.68 0.70 1.15
N ARG A 95 0.13 1.27 2.22
CA ARG A 95 0.49 0.95 3.60
C ARG A 95 -0.63 0.10 4.19
N ASP A 96 -0.29 -1.10 4.66
CA ASP A 96 -1.14 -1.95 5.50
C ASP A 96 -0.65 -1.84 6.95
N SER A 97 -1.48 -1.20 7.78
CA SER A 97 -1.26 -1.05 9.23
C SER A 97 -2.26 -1.85 10.06
N THR A 98 -2.96 -2.81 9.45
CA THR A 98 -4.06 -3.55 10.12
C THR A 98 -3.59 -4.34 11.34
N ALA A 99 -2.31 -4.75 11.38
CA ALA A 99 -1.71 -5.42 12.52
C ALA A 99 -1.28 -4.46 13.66
N ASP A 100 -1.23 -3.15 13.42
CA ASP A 100 -0.87 -2.15 14.44
C ASP A 100 -2.07 -1.74 15.27
N THR A 101 -2.35 -2.51 16.33
CA THR A 101 -3.50 -2.30 17.20
C THR A 101 -3.53 -0.94 17.91
N PHE A 102 -2.38 -0.25 18.00
CA PHE A 102 -2.25 1.05 18.66
C PHE A 102 -2.18 2.22 17.67
N GLY A 103 -2.08 1.94 16.37
CA GLY A 103 -2.08 2.94 15.29
C GLY A 103 -3.40 3.09 14.55
N ASP A 104 -3.32 3.51 13.29
CA ASP A 104 -4.46 3.85 12.44
C ASP A 104 -5.30 2.64 12.00
N ARG A 105 -4.75 1.41 12.08
CA ARG A 105 -5.43 0.13 11.82
C ARG A 105 -6.17 0.06 10.49
N GLY A 106 -5.51 0.48 9.42
CA GLY A 106 -6.13 0.48 8.10
C GLY A 106 -5.15 0.53 6.94
N TRP A 107 -5.71 0.69 5.75
CA TRP A 107 -4.94 0.85 4.54
C TRP A 107 -4.84 2.32 4.12
N SER A 108 -3.69 2.72 3.62
CA SER A 108 -3.52 4.04 2.99
C SER A 108 -2.72 3.95 1.71
N LEU A 109 -2.92 4.92 0.81
CA LEU A 109 -2.27 4.98 -0.49
C LEU A 109 -1.64 6.35 -0.70
N GLU A 110 -0.33 6.35 -0.91
CA GLU A 110 0.45 7.52 -1.33
C GLU A 110 0.83 7.35 -2.81
N ARG A 111 0.86 8.45 -3.57
CA ARG A 111 1.32 8.45 -4.97
C ARG A 111 2.46 9.44 -5.13
N CYS A 112 3.66 8.93 -5.43
CA CYS A 112 4.79 9.76 -5.78
C CYS A 112 4.88 9.86 -7.32
N ARG A 113 4.85 11.08 -7.87
CA ARG A 113 4.99 11.30 -9.32
C ARG A 113 6.42 11.66 -9.65
N SER A 114 6.89 11.25 -10.82
CA SER A 114 8.21 11.65 -11.36
C SER A 114 9.38 11.29 -10.43
N VAL A 115 9.28 10.15 -9.74
CA VAL A 115 10.34 9.64 -8.88
C VAL A 115 11.14 8.56 -9.60
N THR A 116 12.46 8.57 -9.41
CA THR A 116 13.37 7.56 -9.97
C THR A 116 14.05 6.71 -8.88
N ALA A 117 13.81 7.04 -7.61
CA ALA A 117 14.36 6.33 -6.46
C ALA A 117 13.23 5.92 -5.52
N VAL A 118 13.40 4.82 -4.80
CA VAL A 118 12.40 4.34 -3.83
C VAL A 118 12.49 5.20 -2.56
N PRO A 119 11.44 5.95 -2.19
CA PRO A 119 11.46 6.77 -0.99
C PRO A 119 11.31 5.90 0.26
N GLU A 120 11.76 6.44 1.40
CA GLU A 120 11.44 5.87 2.69
C GLU A 120 9.91 5.73 2.86
N PRO A 121 9.45 4.71 3.58
CA PRO A 121 8.03 4.53 3.85
C PRO A 121 7.39 5.80 4.42
N GLY A 122 6.38 6.34 3.74
CA GLY A 122 5.67 7.57 4.12
C GLY A 122 6.33 8.89 3.71
N ARG A 123 7.19 8.90 2.69
CA ARG A 123 7.91 10.10 2.26
C ARG A 123 7.84 10.39 0.76
N CYS A 124 6.70 10.15 0.10
CA CYS A 124 6.47 10.79 -1.21
C CYS A 124 6.54 12.32 -1.04
N ARG A 125 7.62 12.96 -1.50
CA ARG A 125 7.77 14.42 -1.58
C ARG A 125 8.44 14.81 -2.88
#